data_AF-I0WM05-F1
#
_entry.id   AF-I0WM05-F1
#
_cell.length_a   1.000
_cell.length_b   1.000
_cell.length_c   1.000
_cell.angle_alpha   90.00
_cell.angle_beta   90.00
_cell.angle_gamma   90.00
#
_symmetry.space_group_name_H-M   'P 1'
#
loop_
_entity.id
_entity.type
_entity.pdbx_description
1 polymer ?
#
loop_
_entity_poly.entity_id
_entity_poly.type
_entity_poly.pdbx_seq_one_letter_code
_entity_poly.pdbx_strand_id
1 'polypeptide(L)'
;MNVNDEDRGSLRELARYLVGPAEISALLNVEANTVNVWKVRHAEFPKPVKRLRSGDLWDVREIAAWAAATGRPASKSLEHHAVRGAPSQ
;
A
#
# COMPACT_ATOMS: atom_id res chain seq x y z
N MET A 1 -33.11 7.22 12.15
CA MET A 1 -32.39 6.59 11.02
C MET A 1 -32.23 5.11 11.30
N ASN A 2 -32.90 4.23 10.55
CA ASN A 2 -32.71 2.78 10.65
C ASN A 2 -31.50 2.41 9.79
N VAL A 3 -30.33 2.19 10.41
CA VAL A 3 -29.18 1.62 9.70
C VAL A 3 -29.49 0.14 9.48
N ASN A 4 -29.77 -0.24 8.23
CA ASN A 4 -30.04 -1.62 7.86
C ASN A 4 -28.84 -2.51 8.22
N ASP A 5 -29.10 -3.72 8.70
CA ASP A 5 -28.08 -4.67 9.11
C ASP A 5 -27.15 -5.08 7.94
N GLU A 6 -27.67 -4.99 6.71
CA GLU A 6 -26.97 -5.22 5.45
C GLU A 6 -25.84 -4.21 5.17
N ASP A 7 -26.02 -2.94 5.55
CA ASP A 7 -24.97 -1.91 5.46
C ASP A 7 -23.83 -2.20 6.46
N ARG A 8 -24.16 -2.76 7.63
CA ARG A 8 -23.14 -3.13 8.64
C ARG A 8 -22.32 -4.34 8.20
N GLY A 9 -22.93 -5.30 7.52
CA GLY A 9 -22.23 -6.40 6.87
C GLY A 9 -21.26 -5.90 5.79
N SER A 10 -21.74 -5.00 4.93
CA SER A 10 -20.95 -4.38 3.87
C SER A 10 -19.78 -3.54 4.40
N LEU A 11 -19.95 -2.81 5.52
CA LEU A 11 -18.88 -2.04 6.14
C LEU A 11 -17.79 -2.91 6.75
N ARG A 12 -18.16 -4.01 7.42
CA ARG A 12 -17.19 -5.01 7.92
C ARG A 12 -16.44 -5.65 6.77
N GLU A 13 -17.14 -5.88 5.67
CA GLU A 13 -16.56 -6.45 4.47
C GLU A 13 -15.57 -5.50 3.79
N LEU A 14 -15.87 -4.20 3.71
CA LEU A 14 -14.93 -3.19 3.21
C LEU A 14 -13.73 -3.01 4.14
N ALA A 15 -13.92 -3.12 5.46
CA ALA A 15 -12.85 -3.01 6.43
C ALA A 15 -11.78 -4.10 6.27
N ARG A 16 -12.13 -5.29 5.74
CA ARG A 16 -11.17 -6.38 5.47
C ARG A 16 -10.15 -6.04 4.39
N TYR A 17 -10.46 -5.05 3.55
CA TYR A 17 -9.60 -4.60 2.45
C TYR A 17 -8.76 -3.37 2.83
N LEU A 18 -8.95 -2.83 4.04
CA LEU A 18 -8.15 -1.72 4.54
C LEU A 18 -6.84 -2.25 5.10
N VAL A 19 -5.74 -1.86 4.47
CA VAL A 19 -4.38 -2.29 4.82
C VAL A 19 -3.53 -1.10 5.24
N GLY A 20 -2.69 -1.31 6.25
CA GLY A 20 -1.67 -0.36 6.65
C GLY A 20 -0.43 -0.44 5.77
N PRO A 21 0.56 0.44 6.01
CA PRO A 21 1.83 0.41 5.28
C PRO A 21 2.61 -0.89 5.49
N ALA A 22 2.50 -1.50 6.68
CA ALA A 22 3.09 -2.80 7.00
C ALA A 22 2.45 -3.93 6.17
N GLU A 23 1.12 -4.01 6.13
CA GLU A 23 0.42 -5.00 5.29
C GLU A 23 0.71 -4.79 3.80
N ILE A 24 0.77 -3.55 3.30
CA ILE A 24 1.16 -3.28 1.90
C ILE A 24 2.55 -3.83 1.60
N SER A 25 3.51 -3.61 2.51
CA SER A 25 4.87 -4.09 2.37
C SER A 25 4.95 -5.63 2.33
N ALA A 26 4.18 -6.29 3.20
CA ALA A 26 4.07 -7.75 3.21
C ALA A 26 3.39 -8.30 1.95
N LEU A 27 2.31 -7.66 1.49
CA LEU A 27 1.50 -8.11 0.35
C LEU A 27 2.24 -7.99 -0.98
N LEU A 28 2.99 -6.91 -1.16
CA LEU A 28 3.81 -6.69 -2.36
C LEU A 28 5.22 -7.27 -2.22
N ASN A 29 5.54 -7.89 -1.07
CA ASN A 29 6.86 -8.40 -0.72
C ASN A 29 7.97 -7.35 -0.97
N VAL A 30 7.73 -6.13 -0.51
CA VAL A 30 8.66 -4.99 -0.59
C VAL A 30 8.99 -4.52 0.81
N GLU A 31 10.09 -3.78 0.95
CA GLU A 31 10.40 -3.16 2.23
C GLU A 31 9.44 -2.00 2.56
N ALA A 32 9.14 -1.80 3.83
CA ALA A 32 8.31 -0.66 4.28
C ALA A 32 8.89 0.70 3.84
N ASN A 33 10.21 0.80 3.70
CA ASN A 33 10.87 1.97 3.16
C ASN A 33 10.49 2.24 1.70
N THR A 34 10.33 1.20 0.88
CA THR A 34 9.89 1.34 -0.52
C THR A 34 8.50 1.95 -0.61
N VAL A 35 7.57 1.56 0.29
CA VAL A 35 6.24 2.17 0.38
C VAL A 35 6.32 3.65 0.73
N ASN A 36 7.19 4.04 1.67
CA ASN A 36 7.42 5.45 1.98
C ASN A 36 8.01 6.23 0.80
N VAL A 37 8.96 5.65 0.06
CA VAL A 37 9.50 6.25 -1.16
C VAL A 37 8.42 6.43 -2.21
N TRP A 38 7.51 5.46 -2.38
CA TRP A 38 6.38 5.59 -3.31
C TRP A 38 5.44 6.73 -2.94
N LYS A 39 5.09 6.86 -1.65
CA LYS A 39 4.27 7.98 -1.15
C LYS A 39 4.85 9.35 -1.50
N VAL A 40 6.18 9.49 -1.49
CA VAL A 40 6.85 10.77 -1.74
C VAL A 40 7.12 11.00 -3.23
N ARG A 41 7.56 9.96 -3.97
CA ARG A 41 8.03 10.08 -5.35
C ARG A 41 6.96 9.87 -6.41
N HIS A 42 5.88 9.15 -6.10
CA HIS A 42 4.83 8.85 -7.05
C HIS A 42 3.53 9.52 -6.64
N ALA A 43 3.22 10.65 -7.26
CA ALA A 43 1.94 11.34 -7.05
C ALA A 43 0.72 10.49 -7.46
N GLU A 44 0.94 9.50 -8.32
CA GLU A 44 -0.05 8.51 -8.75
C GLU A 44 -0.26 7.39 -7.74
N PHE A 45 0.54 7.33 -6.66
CA PHE A 45 0.32 6.36 -5.59
C PHE A 45 -1.04 6.62 -4.91
N PRO A 46 -1.80 5.57 -4.56
CA PRO A 46 -3.13 5.73 -3.99
C PRO A 46 -3.11 6.59 -2.72
N LYS A 47 -4.10 7.47 -2.60
CA LYS A 47 -4.28 8.27 -1.39
C LYS A 47 -4.81 7.38 -0.27
N PRO A 48 -4.40 7.63 0.98
CA PRO A 48 -4.95 6.87 2.09
C PRO A 48 -6.44 7.16 2.24
N VAL A 49 -7.24 6.09 2.29
CA VAL A 49 -8.69 6.11 2.53
C VAL A 49 -8.98 6.76 3.88
N LYS A 50 -8.11 6.53 4.88
CA LYS A 50 -8.22 7.16 6.19
C LYS A 50 -6.83 7.38 6.79
N ARG A 51 -6.64 8.52 7.46
CA ARG A 51 -5.49 8.74 8.35
C ARG A 51 -5.94 8.52 9.78
N LEU A 52 -5.42 7.48 10.44
CA LEU A 52 -5.65 7.21 11.85
C LEU A 52 -4.46 7.69 12.69
N ARG A 53 -4.64 7.76 14.00
CA ARG A 53 -3.53 8.05 14.94
C ARG A 53 -2.42 6.99 14.85
N SER A 54 -2.77 5.74 14.54
CA SER A 54 -1.83 4.62 14.42
C SER A 54 -1.17 4.50 13.05
N GLY A 55 -1.68 5.20 12.03
CA GLY A 55 -1.17 5.10 10.67
C GLY A 55 -2.20 5.45 9.60
N ASP A 56 -1.71 5.65 8.40
CA ASP A 56 -2.52 5.76 7.19
C ASP A 56 -3.06 4.38 6.78
N LEU A 57 -4.32 4.33 6.33
CA LEU A 57 -4.98 3.14 5.79
C LEU A 57 -5.27 3.33 4.30
N TRP A 58 -5.04 2.28 3.52
CA TRP A 58 -5.32 2.22 2.10
C TRP A 58 -6.22 1.06 1.75
N ASP A 59 -6.91 1.14 0.62
CA ASP A 59 -7.60 -0.01 0.06
C ASP A 59 -6.60 -0.89 -0.70
N VAL A 60 -6.52 -2.16 -0.33
CA VAL A 60 -5.61 -3.13 -0.95
C VAL A 60 -5.87 -3.32 -2.44
N ARG A 61 -7.12 -3.12 -2.90
CA ARG A 61 -7.48 -3.25 -4.32
C ARG A 61 -6.91 -2.09 -5.13
N GLU A 62 -6.91 -0.88 -4.59
CA GLU A 62 -6.27 0.28 -5.23
C GLU A 62 -4.75 0.10 -5.30
N ILE A 63 -4.15 -0.41 -4.23
CA ILE A 63 -2.71 -0.71 -4.18
C ILE A 63 -2.34 -1.79 -5.20
N ALA A 64 -3.13 -2.86 -5.28
CA ALA A 64 -2.91 -3.94 -6.25
C ALA A 64 -3.09 -3.46 -7.69
N ALA A 65 -4.13 -2.65 -7.96
CA ALA A 65 -4.37 -2.06 -9.27
C ALA A 65 -3.22 -1.13 -9.68
N TRP A 66 -2.74 -0.28 -8.77
CA TRP A 66 -1.59 0.59 -9.01
C TRP A 66 -0.31 -0.19 -9.25
N ALA A 67 -0.05 -1.24 -8.47
CA ALA A 67 1.12 -2.10 -8.65
C ALA A 67 1.10 -2.78 -10.03
N ALA A 68 -0.06 -3.30 -10.42
CA ALA A 68 -0.28 -3.89 -11.74
C ALA A 68 -0.10 -2.86 -12.88
N ALA A 69 -0.67 -1.66 -12.73
CA ALA A 69 -0.57 -0.59 -13.72
C ALA A 69 0.86 -0.05 -13.89
N THR A 70 1.64 -0.04 -12.82
CA THR A 70 3.04 0.42 -12.85
C THR A 70 4.04 -0.67 -13.23
N GLY A 71 3.56 -1.87 -13.56
CA GLY A 71 4.40 -3.02 -13.92
C GLY A 71 5.32 -3.48 -12.78
N ARG A 72 4.97 -3.15 -11.54
CA ARG A 72 5.73 -3.55 -10.35
C ARG A 72 5.28 -4.95 -9.93
N PRO A 73 6.16 -5.95 -9.90
CA PRO A 73 5.76 -7.30 -9.55
C PRO A 73 5.46 -7.38 -8.05
N ALA A 74 4.25 -7.83 -7.68
CA ALA A 74 3.93 -8.26 -6.31
C ALA A 74 4.76 -9.49 -5.88
N SER A 75 5.50 -10.11 -6.79
CA SER A 75 6.49 -11.13 -6.49
C SER A 75 7.37 -11.37 -7.73
N LYS A 76 8.48 -10.63 -7.85
CA LYS A 76 9.75 -10.99 -8.54
C LYS A 76 10.62 -9.76 -8.75
N SER A 77 11.54 -9.49 -7.83
CA SER A 77 12.93 -9.19 -8.23
C SER A 77 13.80 -9.08 -6.99
N LEU A 78 14.46 -10.19 -6.67
CA LEU A 78 15.68 -10.27 -5.87
C LEU A 78 16.89 -9.68 -6.63
N GLU A 79 16.70 -8.68 -7.51
CA GLU A 79 17.73 -8.26 -8.47
C GLU A 79 18.16 -6.78 -8.38
N HIS A 80 17.69 -5.97 -7.42
CA HIS A 80 17.99 -4.52 -7.49
C HIS A 80 18.39 -3.79 -6.19
N HIS A 81 19.06 -4.48 -5.27
CA HIS A 81 19.85 -3.85 -4.19
C HIS A 81 21.24 -4.53 -4.20
N ALA A 82 22.36 -3.93 -4.63
CA ALA A 82 22.66 -2.55 -4.90
C ALA A 82 23.89 -2.44 -5.84
N VAL A 83 23.71 -1.83 -7.01
CA VAL A 83 24.76 -1.06 -7.67
C VAL A 83 24.23 0.36 -7.84
N ARG A 84 24.67 1.26 -6.96
CA ARG A 84 24.87 2.69 -7.18
C ARG A 84 25.46 3.27 -5.91
N GLY A 85 26.75 3.56 -5.96
CA GLY A 85 27.48 4.15 -4.85
C GLY A 85 27.15 5.61 -4.58
N ALA A 86 27.68 6.07 -3.46
CA ALA A 86 28.18 7.42 -3.31
C ALA A 86 29.65 7.31 -2.82
N PRO A 87 30.61 8.04 -3.41
CA PRO A 87 31.94 8.21 -2.86
C PRO A 87 31.93 9.24 -1.71
N SER A 88 32.94 9.14 -0.84
CA SER A 88 33.55 10.16 0.04
C SER A 88 33.72 9.71 1.50
N GLN A 89 34.90 9.21 1.85
CA GLN A 89 35.87 9.97 2.66
C GLN A 89 37.29 9.43 2.47
#